data_AF-W4L422-F1
#
_entry.id   AF-W4L422-F1
#
_cell.length_a   1.000
_cell.length_b   1.000
_cell.length_c   1.000
_cell.angle_alpha   90.00
_cell.angle_beta   90.00
_cell.angle_gamma   90.00
#
_symmetry.space_group_name_H-M   'P 1'
#
loop_
_entity.id
_entity.type
_entity.pdbx_description
1 polymer ?
#
loop_
_entity_poly.entity_id
_entity_poly.type
_entity_poly.pdbx_seq_one_letter_code
_entity_poly.pdbx_strand_id
1 'polypeptide(L)'
;MAIEFGLTNEISNTQYAPLAALLAHYHQEKVLTALKKIEIPVKTYEYTPASKLEQVLVSILCGCATLTEFNTKVRPERLLAKIYGMEQLSEQSNMSRTLDALTLMNIGRVRSAKSASL
;
A
#
# COMPACT_ATOMS: atom_id res chain seq x y z
N MET A 1 15.11 -2.12 12.34
CA MET A 1 15.46 -3.46 11.86
C MET A 1 16.32 -3.25 10.62
N ALA A 2 17.51 -3.85 10.55
CA ALA A 2 18.31 -3.75 9.32
C ALA A 2 17.57 -4.47 8.18
N ILE A 3 17.51 -3.86 7.00
CA ILE A 3 17.05 -4.56 5.80
C ILE A 3 18.23 -5.36 5.29
N GLU A 4 18.11 -6.68 5.40
CA GLU A 4 19.11 -7.61 4.92
C GLU A 4 18.58 -8.28 3.66
N PHE A 5 19.41 -8.29 2.61
CA PHE A 5 19.14 -9.06 1.40
C PHE A 5 19.73 -10.45 1.59
N GLY A 6 18.88 -11.46 1.60
CA GLY A 6 19.27 -12.85 1.81
C GLY A 6 18.24 -13.80 1.24
N LEU A 7 18.56 -15.09 1.29
CA LEU A 7 17.61 -16.15 0.94
C LEU A 7 16.56 -16.26 2.05
N THR A 8 15.29 -16.37 1.67
CA THR A 8 14.22 -16.64 2.63
C THR A 8 14.29 -18.09 3.10
N ASN A 9 14.02 -18.34 4.38
CA ASN A 9 13.96 -19.70 4.93
C ASN A 9 12.78 -20.51 4.33
N GLU A 10 11.73 -19.81 3.88
CA GLU A 10 10.61 -20.39 3.16
C GLU A 10 10.81 -20.26 1.64
N ILE A 11 10.36 -21.26 0.87
CA ILE A 11 10.31 -21.15 -0.59
C ILE A 11 9.24 -20.10 -0.94
N SER A 12 9.71 -18.97 -1.42
CA SER A 12 8.90 -17.82 -1.80
C SER A 12 9.16 -17.54 -3.27
N ASN A 13 8.14 -17.71 -4.12
CA ASN A 13 8.21 -17.39 -5.54
C ASN A 13 7.29 -16.20 -5.82
N THR A 14 7.86 -15.00 -5.85
CA THR A 14 7.14 -13.78 -6.23
C THR A 14 7.98 -12.96 -7.19
N GLN A 15 7.35 -12.46 -8.25
CA GLN A 15 7.96 -11.53 -9.20
C GLN A 15 8.18 -10.13 -8.59
N TYR A 16 7.59 -9.86 -7.41
CA TYR A 16 7.64 -8.56 -6.75
C TYR A 16 8.72 -8.48 -5.65
N ALA A 17 9.73 -9.37 -5.66
CA ALA A 17 10.77 -9.38 -4.63
C ALA A 17 11.52 -8.02 -4.46
N PRO A 18 11.90 -7.30 -5.54
CA PRO A 18 12.49 -5.97 -5.38
C PRO A 18 11.52 -4.95 -4.76
N LEU A 19 10.25 -5.03 -5.12
CA LEU A 19 9.22 -4.17 -4.55
C LEU A 19 8.98 -4.48 -3.07
N ALA A 20 9.00 -5.76 -2.67
CA ALA A 20 8.91 -6.16 -1.28
C ALA A 20 10.00 -5.50 -0.42
N ALA A 21 11.25 -5.48 -0.90
CA ALA A 21 12.34 -4.80 -0.21
C ALA A 21 12.10 -3.28 -0.08
N LEU A 22 11.64 -2.63 -1.16
CA LEU A 22 11.31 -1.20 -1.15
C LEU A 22 10.19 -0.87 -0.16
N LEU A 23 9.10 -1.66 -0.17
CA LEU A 23 7.96 -1.44 0.72
C LEU A 23 8.34 -1.67 2.18
N ALA A 24 9.17 -2.68 2.47
CA ALA A 24 9.72 -2.89 3.79
C ALA A 24 10.55 -1.68 4.26
N HIS A 25 11.35 -1.10 3.36
CA HIS A 25 12.09 0.13 3.65
C HIS A 25 11.18 1.31 3.93
N TYR A 26 10.16 1.54 3.10
CA TYR A 26 9.20 2.62 3.32
C TYR A 26 8.43 2.47 4.63
N HIS A 27 8.11 1.24 5.02
CA HIS A 27 7.44 0.95 6.28
C HIS A 27 8.36 1.25 7.49
N GLN A 28 9.64 0.86 7.42
CA GLN A 28 10.63 1.13 8.47
C GLN A 28 10.92 2.62 8.64
N GLU A 29 11.15 3.32 7.54
CA GLU A 29 11.44 4.76 7.51
C GLU A 29 10.17 5.61 7.66
N LYS A 30 9.00 4.98 7.85
CA LYS A 30 7.72 5.66 8.09
C LYS A 30 7.35 6.65 6.97
N VAL A 31 7.85 6.45 5.76
CA VAL A 31 7.74 7.35 4.60
C VAL A 31 6.27 7.73 4.33
N LEU A 32 5.36 6.77 4.45
CA LEU A 32 3.94 6.95 4.14
C LEU A 32 3.09 7.39 5.34
N THR A 33 3.70 7.68 6.49
CA THR A 33 2.96 8.04 7.73
C THR A 33 2.09 9.28 7.57
N ALA A 34 2.45 10.20 6.67
CA ALA A 34 1.65 11.38 6.37
C ALA A 34 0.24 11.03 5.84
N LEU A 35 0.07 9.88 5.18
CA LEU A 35 -1.24 9.40 4.71
C LEU A 35 -2.21 9.13 5.87
N LYS A 36 -1.70 8.77 7.05
CA LYS A 36 -2.51 8.55 8.26
C LYS A 36 -3.20 9.82 8.78
N LYS A 37 -2.70 10.99 8.40
CA LYS A 37 -3.26 12.30 8.79
C LYS A 37 -4.37 12.79 7.84
N ILE A 38 -4.65 12.03 6.77
CA ILE A 38 -5.66 12.40 5.79
C ILE A 38 -6.99 11.77 6.20
N GLU A 39 -7.91 12.61 6.64
CA GLU A 39 -9.26 12.19 6.99
C GLU A 39 -10.08 11.98 5.71
N ILE A 40 -10.47 10.73 5.47
CA ILE A 40 -11.29 10.33 4.33
C ILE A 40 -12.61 9.79 4.89
N PRO A 41 -13.77 10.29 4.44
CA PRO A 41 -15.07 9.91 4.98
C PRO A 41 -15.52 8.54 4.45
N VAL A 42 -14.77 7.50 4.78
CA VAL A 42 -15.09 6.10 4.46
C VAL A 42 -15.15 5.24 5.70
N LYS A 43 -16.05 4.25 5.67
CA LYS A 43 -16.15 3.29 6.76
C LYS A 43 -14.85 2.50 6.90
N THR A 44 -14.36 2.42 8.13
CA THR A 44 -13.22 1.58 8.51
C THR A 44 -13.80 0.27 9.04
N TYR A 45 -13.60 -0.81 8.29
CA TYR A 45 -13.95 -2.17 8.71
C TYR A 45 -12.66 -2.93 9.02
N GLU A 46 -12.05 -3.54 8.00
CA GLU A 46 -10.78 -4.27 8.13
C GLU A 46 -9.55 -3.40 7.86
N TYR A 47 -9.65 -2.45 6.93
CA TYR A 47 -8.53 -1.61 6.51
C TYR A 47 -8.82 -0.13 6.74
N THR A 48 -7.82 0.58 7.28
CA THR A 48 -7.88 2.04 7.44
C THR A 48 -7.83 2.73 6.07
N PRO A 49 -8.30 3.98 5.95
CA PRO A 49 -8.19 4.73 4.70
C PRO A 49 -6.74 4.87 4.22
N ALA A 50 -5.81 5.14 5.15
CA ALA A 50 -4.39 5.22 4.84
C ALA A 50 -3.83 3.88 4.31
N SER A 51 -4.18 2.75 4.94
CA SER A 51 -3.80 1.43 4.44
C SER A 51 -4.31 1.18 3.02
N LYS A 52 -5.55 1.58 2.71
CA LYS A 52 -6.10 1.44 1.35
C LYS A 52 -5.35 2.32 0.35
N LEU A 53 -4.93 3.52 0.72
CA LEU A 53 -4.09 4.38 -0.13
C LEU A 53 -2.69 3.80 -0.34
N GLU A 54 -2.09 3.19 0.69
CA GLU A 54 -0.82 2.46 0.55
C GLU A 54 -0.98 1.30 -0.44
N GLN A 55 -2.08 0.56 -0.39
CA GLN A 55 -2.35 -0.53 -1.34
C GLN A 55 -2.62 -0.03 -2.77
N VAL A 56 -3.21 1.16 -2.94
CA VAL A 56 -3.31 1.82 -4.26
C VAL A 56 -1.90 2.15 -4.79
N LEU A 57 -0.98 2.62 -3.95
CA LEU A 57 0.41 2.82 -4.36
C LEU A 57 1.06 1.49 -4.77
N VAL A 58 0.86 0.41 -4.00
CA VAL A 58 1.36 -0.93 -4.36
C VAL A 58 0.80 -1.37 -5.71
N SER A 59 -0.49 -1.14 -5.99
CA SER A 59 -1.10 -1.42 -7.30
C SER A 59 -0.36 -0.72 -8.45
N ILE A 60 -0.01 0.56 -8.27
CA ILE A 60 0.74 1.33 -9.26
C ILE A 60 2.15 0.76 -9.44
N LEU A 61 2.85 0.44 -8.34
CA LEU A 61 4.22 -0.08 -8.37
C LEU A 61 4.31 -1.51 -8.93
N CYS A 62 3.27 -2.31 -8.77
CA CYS A 62 3.13 -3.62 -9.40
C CYS A 62 2.76 -3.53 -10.89
N GLY A 63 2.55 -2.33 -11.45
CA GLY A 63 2.22 -2.15 -12.85
C GLY A 63 0.78 -2.53 -13.21
N CYS A 64 -0.16 -2.47 -12.27
CA CYS A 64 -1.58 -2.64 -12.59
C CYS A 64 -2.06 -1.49 -13.49
N ALA A 65 -2.62 -1.81 -14.66
CA ALA A 65 -3.18 -0.81 -15.57
C ALA A 65 -4.49 -0.20 -15.02
N THR A 66 -5.22 -0.99 -14.24
CA THR A 66 -6.44 -0.55 -13.53
C THR A 66 -6.46 -1.16 -12.14
N LEU A 67 -7.22 -0.56 -11.21
CA LEU A 67 -7.39 -1.17 -9.89
C LEU A 67 -8.03 -2.56 -9.97
N THR A 68 -8.86 -2.86 -10.98
CA THR A 68 -9.50 -4.17 -11.16
C THR A 68 -8.48 -5.29 -11.27
N GLU A 69 -7.33 -5.04 -11.90
CA GLU A 69 -6.25 -6.02 -12.01
C GLU A 69 -5.61 -6.35 -10.66
N PHE A 70 -5.74 -5.49 -9.65
CA PHE A 70 -5.15 -5.72 -8.34
C PHE A 70 -5.64 -7.02 -7.71
N ASN A 71 -6.95 -7.30 -7.82
CA ASN A 71 -7.54 -8.51 -7.24
C ASN A 71 -6.93 -9.81 -7.79
N THR A 72 -6.50 -9.81 -9.04
CA THR A 72 -5.95 -11.00 -9.69
C THR A 72 -4.42 -11.03 -9.69
N LYS A 73 -3.76 -9.86 -9.83
CA LYS A 73 -2.29 -9.77 -9.96
C LYS A 73 -1.53 -9.57 -8.65
N VAL A 74 -2.13 -8.90 -7.67
CA VAL A 74 -1.40 -8.40 -6.48
C VAL A 74 -2.03 -8.89 -5.19
N ARG A 75 -3.36 -8.87 -5.07
CA ARG A 75 -4.07 -9.34 -3.87
C ARG A 75 -3.67 -10.76 -3.42
N PRO A 76 -3.40 -11.73 -4.32
CA PRO A 76 -2.93 -13.06 -3.92
C PRO A 76 -1.52 -13.08 -3.30
N GLU A 77 -0.73 -12.00 -3.43
CA GLU A 77 0.65 -11.90 -2.95
C GLU A 77 0.71 -11.76 -1.42
N ARG A 78 0.67 -12.89 -0.72
CA ARG A 78 0.74 -12.95 0.75
C ARG A 78 2.00 -12.32 1.33
N LEU A 79 3.12 -12.35 0.59
CA LEU A 79 4.37 -11.71 1.04
C LEU A 79 4.22 -10.19 1.12
N LEU A 80 3.55 -9.57 0.14
CA LEU A 80 3.29 -8.14 0.17
C LEU A 80 2.34 -7.79 1.32
N ALA A 81 1.32 -8.61 1.59
CA ALA A 81 0.43 -8.43 2.75
C ALA A 81 1.20 -8.47 4.08
N LYS A 82 2.11 -9.45 4.24
CA LYS A 82 2.93 -9.62 5.45
C LYS A 82 3.80 -8.39 5.77
N ILE A 83 4.31 -7.68 4.75
CA ILE A 83 5.11 -6.45 4.97
C ILE A 83 4.31 -5.40 5.73
N TYR A 84 3.01 -5.32 5.45
CA TYR A 84 2.08 -4.39 6.13
C TYR A 84 1.44 -5.00 7.38
N GLY A 85 1.87 -6.18 7.82
CA GLY A 85 1.29 -6.89 8.97
C GLY A 85 -0.14 -7.38 8.72
N MET A 86 -0.53 -7.59 7.46
CA MET A 86 -1.87 -8.02 7.08
C MET A 86 -1.87 -9.49 6.65
N GLU A 87 -2.97 -10.19 6.92
CA GLU A 87 -3.18 -11.57 6.44
C GLU A 87 -3.40 -11.60 4.92
N GLN A 88 -4.11 -10.60 4.41
CA GLN A 88 -4.42 -10.43 2.99
C GLN A 88 -4.51 -8.95 2.62
N LEU A 89 -4.36 -8.64 1.34
CA LEU A 89 -4.62 -7.30 0.84
C LEU A 89 -6.13 -7.07 0.64
N SER A 90 -6.54 -5.81 0.69
CA SER A 90 -7.91 -5.37 0.49
C SER A 90 -8.39 -5.71 -0.92
N GLU A 91 -9.69 -5.99 -1.02
CA GLU A 91 -10.39 -6.03 -2.30
C GLU A 91 -10.31 -4.69 -3.03
N GLN A 92 -10.23 -4.75 -4.36
CA GLN A 92 -10.20 -3.59 -5.25
C GLN A 92 -11.34 -2.60 -4.98
N SER A 93 -12.56 -3.10 -4.77
CA SER A 93 -13.74 -2.25 -4.60
C SER A 93 -13.64 -1.34 -3.38
N ASN A 94 -12.96 -1.78 -2.33
CA ASN A 94 -12.69 -0.98 -1.13
C ASN A 94 -11.68 0.14 -1.42
N MET A 95 -10.69 -0.12 -2.26
CA MET A 95 -9.72 0.89 -2.71
C MET A 95 -10.39 1.93 -3.61
N SER A 96 -11.20 1.48 -4.59
CA SER A 96 -11.96 2.37 -5.47
C SER A 96 -12.85 3.32 -4.67
N ARG A 97 -13.66 2.78 -3.74
CA ARG A 97 -14.52 3.60 -2.86
C ARG A 97 -13.73 4.61 -2.02
N THR A 98 -12.49 4.28 -1.66
CA THR A 98 -11.61 5.19 -0.92
C THR A 98 -11.14 6.34 -1.80
N LEU A 99 -10.79 6.05 -3.05
CA LEU A 99 -10.43 7.08 -4.03
C LEU A 99 -11.64 7.96 -4.37
N ASP A 100 -12.82 7.37 -4.59
CA ASP A 100 -14.06 8.10 -4.89
C ASP A 100 -14.48 9.04 -3.76
N ALA A 101 -14.11 8.73 -2.52
CA ALA A 101 -14.38 9.56 -1.35
C ALA A 101 -13.34 10.67 -1.10
N LEU A 102 -12.27 10.74 -1.90
CA LEU A 102 -11.30 11.82 -1.80
C LEU A 102 -11.90 13.14 -2.29
N THR A 103 -11.81 14.17 -1.46
CA THR A 103 -12.17 15.55 -1.83
C THR A 103 -10.95 16.30 -2.39
N LEU A 104 -11.18 17.46 -3.03
CA LEU A 104 -10.08 18.33 -3.47
C LEU A 104 -9.14 18.74 -2.31
N MET A 105 -9.68 18.94 -1.11
CA MET A 105 -8.88 19.18 0.11
C MET A 105 -7.98 17.98 0.43
N ASN A 106 -8.52 16.77 0.34
CA ASN A 106 -7.74 15.55 0.59
C ASN A 106 -6.62 15.40 -0.45
N ILE A 107 -6.90 15.70 -1.73
CA ILE A 107 -5.88 15.69 -2.78
C ILE A 107 -4.77 16.70 -2.50
N GLY A 108 -5.10 17.91 -2.04
CA GLY A 108 -4.11 18.91 -1.62
C GLY A 108 -3.22 18.41 -0.48
N ARG A 109 -3.79 17.70 0.49
CA ARG A 109 -3.05 17.08 1.61
C ARG A 109 -2.15 15.93 1.14
N VAL A 110 -2.63 15.07 0.23
CA VAL A 110 -1.80 14.02 -0.39
C VAL A 110 -0.59 14.63 -1.09
N ARG A 111 -0.78 15.72 -1.85
CA ARG A 111 0.34 16.41 -2.53
C ARG A 111 1.34 17.01 -1.54
N SER A 112 0.84 17.62 -0.47
CA SER A 112 1.69 18.24 0.57
C SER A 112 2.45 17.21 1.41
N ALA A 113 1.90 16.00 1.57
CA ALA A 113 2.56 14.90 2.25
C ALA A 113 3.90 14.50 1.62
N LYS A 114 4.07 14.69 0.30
CA LYS A 114 5.33 14.45 -0.43
C LYS A 114 6.45 15.40 0.02
N SER A 115 6.10 16.63 0.39
CA SER A 115 7.07 17.71 0.62
C SER A 115 7.61 17.76 2.06
N ALA A 116 7.03 17.00 2.99
CA ALA A 116 7.38 17.05 4.42
C ALA A 116 8.40 15.97 4.85
N SER A 117 8.86 15.13 3.92
CA SER A 117 9.86 14.06 4.17
C SER A 117 11.17 14.25 3.38
N LEU A 118 11.47 15.49 2.96
CA LEU A 118 12.78 15.92 2.44
C LEU A 118 13.34 17.05 3.29
#